data_AF-A0A1Y0N6Z0-F1
#
_entry.id   AF-A0A1Y0N6Z0-F1
#
_cell.length_a   1.000
_cell.length_b   1.000
_cell.length_c   1.000
_cell.angle_alpha   90.00
_cell.angle_beta   90.00
_cell.angle_gamma   90.00
#
_symmetry.space_group_name_H-M   'P 1'
#
loop_
_entity.id
_entity.type
_entity.pdbx_description
1 polymer ?
#
loop_
_entity_poly.entity_id
_entity_poly.type
_entity_poly.pdbx_seq_one_letter_code
_entity_poly.pdbx_strand_id
1 'polypeptide(L)'
;MTIDAEKLANLYVKVLDDIGLKSEIDGDNDVVFRYPEMGTLYFSLDSNDPEFMRLVFPNFADQDLTGGDLPKLLSLINEVNRKNKAVKLYVRSGDDGESNVSAAIECFVAGHQEAPTQDHLNAIFKRCMNAMRAGIQTLVKTSQEDSF
;
A
#
# COMPACT_ATOMS: atom_id res chain seq x y z
N MET A 1 7.22 -8.49 19.47
CA MET A 1 6.19 -8.56 20.53
C MET A 1 4.89 -8.96 19.88
N THR A 2 4.06 -9.79 20.50
CA THR A 2 2.71 -10.09 19.96
C THR A 2 1.67 -9.21 20.64
N ILE A 3 0.72 -8.70 19.87
CA ILE A 3 -0.47 -8.04 20.39
C ILE A 3 -1.73 -8.76 19.91
N ASP A 4 -2.86 -8.44 20.50
CA ASP A 4 -4.15 -8.93 20.03
C ASP A 4 -4.49 -8.33 18.66
N ALA A 5 -4.92 -9.18 17.71
CA ALA A 5 -5.17 -8.77 16.32
C ALA A 5 -6.30 -7.76 16.22
N GLU A 6 -7.42 -7.98 16.94
CA GLU A 6 -8.54 -7.04 16.95
C GLU A 6 -8.12 -5.70 17.57
N LYS A 7 -7.31 -5.72 18.63
CA LYS A 7 -6.77 -4.51 19.23
C LYS A 7 -5.88 -3.72 18.26
N LEU A 8 -5.07 -4.40 17.45
CA LEU A 8 -4.26 -3.74 16.42
C LEU A 8 -5.14 -3.15 15.32
N ALA A 9 -6.08 -3.92 14.77
CA ALA A 9 -6.99 -3.45 13.73
C ALA A 9 -7.78 -2.22 14.21
N ASN A 10 -8.31 -2.26 15.44
CA ASN A 10 -9.03 -1.13 16.03
C ASN A 10 -8.15 0.12 16.24
N LEU A 11 -6.84 -0.02 16.41
CA LEU A 11 -5.93 1.13 16.45
C LEU A 11 -5.87 1.83 15.08
N TYR A 12 -5.76 1.06 13.99
CA TYR A 12 -5.74 1.61 12.63
C TYR A 12 -7.11 2.17 12.21
N VAL A 13 -8.22 1.56 12.64
CA VAL A 13 -9.57 2.13 12.46
C VAL A 13 -9.66 3.53 13.08
N LYS A 14 -9.18 3.72 14.32
CA LYS A 14 -9.18 5.04 14.97
C LYS A 14 -8.39 6.09 14.21
N VAL A 15 -7.23 5.72 13.65
CA VAL A 15 -6.41 6.60 12.80
C VAL A 15 -7.18 7.07 11.57
N LEU A 16 -7.99 6.18 10.96
CA LEU A 16 -8.82 6.49 9.81
C LEU A 16 -10.05 7.34 10.19
N ASP A 17 -10.68 7.05 11.34
CA ASP A 17 -11.80 7.82 11.88
C ASP A 17 -11.39 9.28 12.18
N ASP A 18 -10.21 9.50 12.76
CA ASP A 18 -9.67 10.83 13.09
C ASP A 18 -9.56 11.76 11.86
N ILE A 19 -9.43 11.18 10.67
CA ILE A 19 -9.34 11.89 9.39
C ILE A 19 -10.61 11.76 8.55
N GLY A 20 -11.68 11.19 9.11
CA GLY A 20 -13.00 11.09 8.48
C GLY A 20 -13.11 10.04 7.38
N LEU A 21 -12.21 9.05 7.36
CA LEU A 21 -12.29 7.93 6.43
C LEU A 21 -13.05 6.76 7.06
N LYS A 22 -14.03 6.23 6.34
CA LYS A 22 -14.74 5.03 6.75
C LYS A 22 -13.88 3.80 6.45
N SER A 23 -13.82 2.88 7.41
CA SER A 23 -13.11 1.61 7.30
C SER A 23 -13.92 0.44 7.85
N GLU A 24 -13.54 -0.77 7.45
CA GLU A 24 -14.04 -2.04 7.95
C GLU A 24 -12.87 -2.97 8.25
N ILE A 25 -13.06 -3.88 9.20
CA ILE A 25 -12.11 -4.97 9.49
C ILE A 25 -12.61 -6.21 8.75
N ASP A 26 -11.77 -6.84 7.94
CA ASP A 26 -12.13 -8.04 7.18
C ASP A 26 -11.89 -9.34 7.96
N GLY A 27 -12.08 -10.49 7.30
CA GLY A 27 -11.93 -11.81 7.91
C GLY A 27 -10.49 -12.16 8.31
N ASP A 28 -9.49 -11.47 7.77
CA ASP A 28 -8.07 -11.67 8.05
C ASP A 28 -7.53 -10.64 9.06
N ASN A 29 -8.41 -9.79 9.63
CA ASN A 29 -8.09 -8.63 10.46
C ASN A 29 -7.36 -7.50 9.72
N ASP A 30 -7.44 -7.47 8.39
CA ASP A 30 -6.97 -6.33 7.62
C ASP A 30 -7.98 -5.18 7.74
N VAL A 31 -7.48 -3.95 7.76
CA VAL A 31 -8.32 -2.75 7.84
C VAL A 31 -8.50 -2.16 6.45
N VAL A 32 -9.67 -2.38 5.86
CA VAL A 32 -10.04 -1.96 4.51
C VAL A 32 -10.71 -0.59 4.56
N PHE A 33 -10.34 0.32 3.66
CA PHE A 33 -10.91 1.66 3.60
C PHE A 33 -10.89 2.23 2.19
N ARG A 34 -11.71 3.27 1.96
CA ARG A 34 -11.72 4.00 0.67
C ARG A 34 -11.04 5.36 0.84
N TYR A 35 -10.05 5.64 0.01
CA TYR A 35 -9.39 6.95 -0.05
C TYR A 35 -9.87 7.75 -1.27
N PRO A 36 -10.22 9.04 -1.13
CA PRO A 36 -10.62 9.89 -2.24
C PRO A 36 -9.58 9.86 -3.37
N GLU A 37 -10.04 9.83 -4.63
CA GLU A 37 -9.19 9.82 -5.84
C GLU A 37 -8.35 8.56 -6.10
N MET A 38 -8.25 7.63 -5.14
CA MET A 38 -7.49 6.37 -5.32
C MET A 38 -8.38 5.15 -5.38
N GLY A 39 -9.36 5.02 -4.49
CA GLY A 39 -10.22 3.84 -4.41
C GLY A 39 -10.03 3.07 -3.11
N THR A 40 -10.13 1.75 -3.15
CA THR A 40 -10.02 0.88 -1.97
C THR A 40 -8.56 0.57 -1.66
N LEU A 41 -8.16 0.78 -0.41
CA LEU A 41 -6.87 0.39 0.14
C LEU A 41 -7.10 -0.46 1.39
N TYR A 42 -6.06 -1.12 1.87
CA TYR A 42 -6.12 -1.81 3.14
C TYR A 42 -4.77 -1.77 3.88
N PHE A 43 -4.84 -1.80 5.20
CA PHE A 43 -3.69 -2.15 6.03
C PHE A 43 -3.68 -3.67 6.20
N SER A 44 -2.59 -4.29 5.76
CA SER A 44 -2.30 -5.68 6.03
C SER A 44 -1.56 -5.78 7.36
N LEU A 45 -2.20 -6.36 8.36
CA LEU A 45 -1.73 -6.30 9.75
C LEU A 45 -1.20 -7.66 10.20
N ASP A 46 -0.04 -7.68 10.86
CA ASP A 46 0.49 -8.86 11.53
C ASP A 46 0.54 -8.62 13.03
N SER A 47 -0.30 -9.34 13.78
CA SER A 47 -0.34 -9.23 15.23
C SER A 47 0.93 -9.73 15.91
N ASN A 48 1.76 -10.52 15.20
CA ASN A 48 3.07 -10.99 15.68
C ASN A 48 4.20 -10.01 15.39
N ASP A 49 4.00 -9.06 14.47
CA ASP A 49 4.92 -7.97 14.15
C ASP A 49 4.17 -6.62 14.06
N PRO A 50 3.65 -6.11 15.18
CA PRO A 50 2.88 -4.87 15.21
C PRO A 50 3.73 -3.62 14.92
N GLU A 51 5.05 -3.77 14.95
CA GLU A 51 6.02 -2.73 14.63
C GLU A 51 6.08 -2.48 13.12
N PHE A 52 5.64 -3.44 12.30
CA PHE A 52 5.64 -3.35 10.85
C PHE A 52 4.26 -2.97 10.31
N MET A 53 4.21 -1.94 9.47
CA MET A 53 3.01 -1.52 8.76
C MET A 53 3.14 -1.87 7.28
N ARG A 54 2.13 -2.53 6.74
CA ARG A 54 1.91 -2.69 5.30
C ARG A 54 0.60 -2.02 4.90
N LEU A 55 0.68 -0.89 4.19
CA LEU A 55 -0.47 -0.24 3.55
C LEU A 55 -0.47 -0.56 2.07
N VAL A 56 -1.56 -1.12 1.54
CA VAL A 56 -1.64 -1.62 0.16
C VAL A 56 -2.72 -0.89 -0.62
N PHE A 57 -2.39 -0.52 -1.86
CA PHE A 57 -3.34 -0.18 -2.91
C PHE A 57 -3.30 -1.28 -3.98
N PRO A 58 -4.24 -2.24 -3.92
CA PRO A 58 -4.21 -3.42 -4.77
C PRO A 58 -4.69 -3.12 -6.18
N ASN A 59 -4.12 -3.85 -7.16
CA ASN A 59 -4.61 -3.96 -8.54
C ASN A 59 -4.99 -2.61 -9.17
N PHE A 60 -4.16 -1.58 -9.00
CA PHE A 60 -4.46 -0.23 -9.46
C PHE A 60 -4.13 0.00 -10.93
N ALA A 61 -3.35 -0.92 -11.51
CA ALA A 61 -3.03 -1.00 -12.93
C ALA A 61 -2.80 -2.46 -13.30
N ASP A 62 -2.64 -2.71 -14.59
CA ASP A 62 -2.50 -4.04 -15.18
C ASP A 62 -1.36 -4.06 -16.22
N GLN A 63 -1.19 -5.21 -16.87
CA GLN A 63 -0.19 -5.42 -17.90
C GLN A 63 -0.46 -4.67 -19.22
N ASP A 64 -1.64 -4.05 -19.38
CA ASP A 64 -1.93 -3.27 -20.59
C ASP A 64 -1.09 -1.99 -20.64
N LEU A 65 -0.53 -1.54 -19.51
CA LEU A 65 0.47 -0.47 -19.46
C LEU A 65 1.67 -0.70 -20.40
N THR A 66 1.96 -1.96 -20.74
CA THR A 66 3.04 -2.35 -21.64
C THR A 66 2.54 -3.19 -22.81
N GLY A 67 1.23 -3.16 -23.11
CA GLY A 67 0.62 -3.96 -24.17
C GLY A 67 0.72 -5.47 -23.92
N GLY A 68 0.72 -5.89 -22.65
CA GLY A 68 0.85 -7.30 -22.24
C GLY A 68 2.30 -7.81 -22.13
N ASP A 69 3.31 -6.97 -22.38
CA ASP A 69 4.72 -7.37 -22.25
C ASP A 69 5.16 -7.33 -20.76
N LEU A 70 5.13 -8.48 -20.11
CA LEU A 70 5.52 -8.64 -18.69
C LEU A 70 6.99 -8.27 -18.42
N PRO A 71 8.00 -8.71 -19.19
CA PRO A 71 9.38 -8.22 -19.05
C PRO A 71 9.50 -6.69 -19.10
N LYS A 72 8.75 -6.02 -20.00
CA LYS A 72 8.71 -4.55 -20.07
C LYS A 72 8.04 -3.95 -18.81
N LEU A 73 6.95 -4.55 -18.34
CA LEU A 73 6.24 -4.11 -17.12
C LEU A 73 7.14 -4.19 -15.88
N LEU A 74 7.86 -5.30 -15.72
CA LEU A 74 8.79 -5.49 -14.60
C LEU A 74 9.95 -4.48 -14.65
N SER A 75 10.48 -4.20 -15.84
CA SER A 75 11.54 -3.20 -16.05
C SER A 75 11.06 -1.80 -15.67
N LEU A 76 9.85 -1.43 -16.10
CA LEU A 76 9.18 -0.18 -15.76
C LEU A 76 8.97 -0.05 -14.24
N ILE A 77 8.42 -1.08 -13.60
CA ILE A 77 8.19 -1.14 -12.15
C ILE A 77 9.50 -0.96 -11.38
N ASN A 78 10.57 -1.64 -11.79
CA ASN A 78 11.88 -1.52 -11.17
C ASN A 78 12.41 -0.07 -11.24
N GLU A 79 12.26 0.58 -12.39
CA GLU A 79 12.69 1.97 -12.56
C GLU A 79 11.88 2.94 -11.68
N VAL A 80 10.56 2.73 -11.56
CA VAL A 80 9.70 3.53 -10.67
C VAL A 80 10.09 3.34 -9.20
N ASN A 81 10.30 2.09 -8.77
CA ASN A 81 10.74 1.76 -7.42
C ASN A 81 12.11 2.40 -7.09
N ARG A 82 13.04 2.43 -8.06
CA ARG A 82 14.35 3.06 -7.89
C ARG A 82 14.26 4.58 -7.71
N LYS A 83 13.29 5.24 -8.34
CA LYS A 83 13.10 6.70 -8.33
C LYS A 83 12.27 7.21 -7.16
N ASN A 84 11.41 6.36 -6.58
CA ASN A 84 10.47 6.78 -5.54
C ASN A 84 10.90 6.36 -4.14
N LYS A 85 10.49 7.13 -3.14
CA LYS A 85 10.76 6.85 -1.73
C LYS A 85 9.63 6.01 -1.15
N ALA A 86 9.98 4.99 -0.37
CA ALA A 86 9.09 4.17 0.47
C ALA A 86 8.02 3.34 -0.23
N VAL A 87 7.52 3.75 -1.40
CA VAL A 87 6.56 2.97 -2.19
C VAL A 87 7.25 1.82 -2.92
N LYS A 88 6.63 0.66 -2.86
CA LYS A 88 7.01 -0.56 -3.55
C LYS A 88 5.88 -0.96 -4.48
N LEU A 89 6.14 -0.92 -5.78
CA LEU A 89 5.28 -1.50 -6.79
C LEU A 89 5.69 -2.94 -7.05
N TYR A 90 4.71 -3.81 -7.23
CA TYR A 90 4.92 -5.22 -7.54
C TYR A 90 3.79 -5.78 -8.39
N VAL A 91 4.13 -6.79 -9.19
CA VAL A 91 3.16 -7.55 -9.98
C VAL A 91 2.61 -8.69 -9.14
N ARG A 92 1.30 -8.90 -9.22
CA ARG A 92 0.59 -10.07 -8.71
C ARG A 92 -0.13 -10.73 -9.87
N SER A 93 0.09 -12.03 -10.06
CA SER A 93 -0.73 -12.81 -10.98
C SER A 93 -2.12 -13.00 -10.36
N GLY A 94 -3.15 -12.57 -11.09
CA GLY A 94 -4.54 -12.85 -10.79
C GLY A 94 -4.90 -14.30 -11.12
N ASP A 95 -6.03 -14.76 -10.59
CA ASP A 95 -6.58 -16.09 -10.87
C ASP A 95 -7.09 -16.22 -12.32
N ASP A 96 -7.31 -15.08 -12.98
CA ASP A 96 -7.67 -14.92 -14.40
C ASP A 96 -6.48 -15.00 -15.36
N GLY A 97 -5.25 -15.11 -14.83
CA GLY A 97 -4.02 -15.11 -15.61
C GLY A 97 -3.51 -13.71 -15.97
N GLU A 98 -4.23 -12.65 -15.59
CA GLU A 98 -3.80 -11.27 -15.79
C GLU A 98 -2.75 -10.87 -14.73
N SER A 99 -1.76 -10.09 -15.15
CA SER A 99 -0.76 -9.55 -14.25
C SER A 99 -1.18 -8.15 -13.79
N ASN A 100 -1.61 -8.05 -12.53
CA ASN A 100 -2.03 -6.80 -11.92
C ASN A 100 -0.88 -6.16 -11.15
N VAL A 101 -0.81 -4.83 -11.17
CA VAL A 101 0.17 -4.04 -10.42
C VAL A 101 -0.47 -3.55 -9.12
N SER A 102 0.20 -3.80 -8.01
CA SER A 102 -0.17 -3.29 -6.69
C SER A 102 0.93 -2.37 -6.15
N ALA A 103 0.53 -1.41 -5.33
CA ALA A 103 1.45 -0.53 -4.62
C ALA A 103 1.36 -0.80 -3.12
N ALA A 104 2.50 -0.77 -2.43
CA ALA A 104 2.53 -0.84 -0.97
C ALA A 104 3.49 0.19 -0.37
N ILE A 105 3.16 0.65 0.83
CA ILE A 105 4.11 1.23 1.78
C ILE A 105 4.40 0.16 2.82
N GLU A 106 5.66 -0.24 2.93
CA GLU A 106 6.14 -1.22 3.90
C GLU A 106 7.19 -0.54 4.78
N CYS A 107 6.90 -0.33 6.07
CA CYS A 107 7.84 0.33 6.98
C CYS A 107 7.61 -0.01 8.45
N PHE A 108 8.67 0.10 9.25
CA PHE A 108 8.57 0.05 10.70
C PHE A 108 8.00 1.36 11.26
N VAL A 109 7.00 1.23 12.14
CA VAL A 109 6.21 2.33 12.73
C VAL A 109 6.30 2.38 14.26
N ALA A 110 7.13 1.52 14.85
CA ALA A 110 7.45 1.54 16.27
C ALA A 110 8.90 1.05 16.50
N GLY A 111 9.40 1.25 17.72
CA GLY A 111 10.67 0.70 18.16
C GLY A 111 10.59 -0.81 18.42
N HIS A 112 11.75 -1.42 18.64
CA HIS A 112 11.83 -2.86 18.92
C HIS A 112 11.04 -3.25 20.18
N GLN A 113 10.15 -4.23 20.04
CA GLN A 113 9.19 -4.69 21.06
C GLN A 113 8.22 -3.60 21.54
N GLU A 114 7.89 -2.62 20.71
CA GLU A 114 6.92 -1.57 21.00
C GLU A 114 5.68 -1.67 20.10
N ALA A 115 4.53 -1.22 20.60
CA ALA A 115 3.34 -1.07 19.75
C ALA A 115 3.34 0.35 19.17
N PRO A 116 2.88 0.55 17.93
CA PRO A 116 2.70 1.90 17.41
C PRO A 116 1.65 2.65 18.24
N THR A 117 1.85 3.95 18.39
CA THR A 117 0.85 4.83 19.01
C THR A 117 -0.05 5.45 17.95
N GLN A 118 -1.28 5.77 18.33
CA GLN A 118 -2.22 6.46 17.44
C GLN A 118 -1.64 7.78 16.92
N ASP A 119 -1.02 8.58 17.79
CA ASP A 119 -0.40 9.85 17.43
C ASP A 119 0.72 9.67 16.38
N HIS A 120 1.54 8.63 16.52
CA HIS A 120 2.60 8.34 15.56
C HIS A 120 2.01 7.94 14.20
N LEU A 121 1.03 7.03 14.19
CA LEU A 121 0.36 6.59 12.96
C LEU A 121 -0.34 7.77 12.26
N ASN A 122 -1.04 8.62 13.02
CA ASN A 122 -1.65 9.85 12.53
C ASN A 122 -0.61 10.79 11.88
N ALA A 123 0.57 10.93 12.51
CA ALA A 123 1.64 11.79 12.01
C ALA A 123 2.24 11.31 10.68
N ILE A 124 2.28 10.00 10.43
CA ILE A 124 2.90 9.44 9.22
C ILE A 124 1.90 9.15 8.10
N PHE A 125 0.62 8.92 8.41
CA PHE A 125 -0.36 8.42 7.43
C PHE A 125 -0.43 9.28 6.16
N LYS A 126 -0.58 10.60 6.29
CA LYS A 126 -0.64 11.51 5.13
C LYS A 126 0.65 11.47 4.29
N ARG A 127 1.81 11.28 4.92
CA ARG A 127 3.09 11.16 4.23
C ARG A 127 3.17 9.84 3.46
N CYS A 128 2.67 8.74 4.02
CA CYS A 128 2.57 7.45 3.34
C CYS A 128 1.65 7.54 2.12
N MET A 129 0.47 8.16 2.25
CA MET A 129 -0.45 8.38 1.12
C MET A 129 0.18 9.23 0.02
N ASN A 130 0.90 10.29 0.37
CA ASN A 130 1.60 11.13 -0.60
C ASN A 130 2.72 10.38 -1.32
N ALA A 131 3.49 9.55 -0.61
CA ALA A 131 4.53 8.71 -1.21
C ALA A 131 3.92 7.68 -2.19
N MET A 132 2.80 7.06 -1.80
CA MET A 132 2.08 6.13 -2.66
C MET A 132 1.57 6.80 -3.92
N ARG A 133 0.91 7.97 -3.80
CA ARG A 133 0.46 8.77 -4.95
C ARG A 133 1.61 9.14 -5.89
N ALA A 134 2.75 9.56 -5.35
CA ALA A 134 3.92 9.90 -6.16
C ALA A 134 4.46 8.71 -6.96
N GLY A 135 4.48 7.51 -6.36
CA GLY A 135 4.85 6.27 -7.06
C GLY A 135 3.92 5.95 -8.23
N ILE A 136 2.60 6.03 -8.00
CA ILE A 136 1.58 5.77 -9.02
C ILE A 136 1.69 6.78 -10.17
N GLN A 137 1.84 8.07 -9.85
CA GLN A 137 2.01 9.13 -10.85
C GLN A 137 3.28 8.93 -11.67
N THR A 138 4.37 8.48 -11.03
CA THR A 138 5.62 8.16 -11.74
C THR A 138 5.42 6.99 -12.69
N LEU A 139 4.70 5.93 -12.29
CA LEU A 139 4.40 4.80 -13.16
C LEU A 139 3.66 5.24 -14.42
N VAL A 140 2.56 5.98 -14.27
CA VAL A 140 1.75 6.48 -15.39
C VAL A 140 2.57 7.37 -16.31
N LYS A 141 3.42 8.25 -15.75
CA LYS A 141 4.28 9.12 -16.55
C LYS A 141 5.32 8.32 -17.33
N THR A 142 6.03 7.39 -16.68
CA THR A 142 7.09 6.62 -17.33
C THR A 142 6.55 5.64 -18.37
N SER A 143 5.36 5.06 -18.17
CA SER A 143 4.73 4.20 -19.20
C SER A 143 4.39 4.96 -20.49
N GLN A 144 4.02 6.24 -20.38
CA GLN A 144 3.75 7.10 -21.52
C GLN A 144 5.02 7.55 -22.25
N GLU A 145 6.14 7.71 -21.54
CA GLU A 145 7.43 8.09 -22.11
C GLU A 145 8.10 6.93 -22.88
N ASP A 146 7.89 5.68 -22.45
CA ASP A 146 8.45 4.45 -23.06
C ASP A 146 7.60 3.88 -24.23
N SER A 147 6.62 4.63 -24.71
CA SER A 147 5.70 4.27 -25.80
C SER A 147 6.16 4.84 -27.15
N PHE A 148 7.39 4.51 -27.58
CA PHE A 148 7.93 4.79 -28.92
C PHE A 148 8.48 3.51 -29.57
#